data_AF-A0A0F5P6L1-F1
#
_entry.id   AF-A0A0F5P6L1-F1
#
_cell.length_a   1.000
_cell.length_b   1.000
_cell.length_c   1.000
_cell.angle_alpha   90.00
_cell.angle_beta   90.00
_cell.angle_gamma   90.00
#
_symmetry.space_group_name_H-M   'P 1'
#
loop_
_entity.id
_entity.type
_entity.pdbx_description
1 polymer ?
#
loop_
_entity_poly.entity_id
_entity_poly.type
_entity_poly.pdbx_seq_one_letter_code
_entity_poly.pdbx_strand_id
1 'polypeptide(L)'
;MGWLFMRDCGPFDGPRAYLDDQLTYVRDDHRLRVLRSALVGLRTYYAACERVTSEGERSVFAVVCLVRYNRRAADGMTFGYKDSAPLWR
;
A
#
# COMPACT_ATOMS: atom_id res chain seq x y z
N MET A 1 15.29 1.57 -1.26
CA MET A 1 14.08 1.60 -0.39
C MET A 1 14.09 0.43 0.57
N GLY A 2 13.89 0.72 1.86
CA GLY A 2 13.93 -0.23 2.98
C GLY A 2 12.57 -0.84 3.28
N TRP A 3 12.49 -1.62 4.35
CA TRP A 3 11.21 -2.08 4.90
C TRP A 3 10.65 -1.04 5.86
N LEU A 4 9.35 -0.79 5.80
CA LEU A 4 8.61 -0.13 6.88
C LEU A 4 7.94 -1.21 7.73
N PHE A 5 8.21 -1.19 9.03
CA PHE A 5 7.59 -2.09 10.01
C PHE A 5 6.73 -1.32 11.00
N MET A 6 5.68 -1.96 11.46
CA MET A 6 4.69 -1.42 12.38
C MET A 6 4.13 -2.53 13.28
N ARG A 7 3.60 -2.11 14.44
CA ARG A 7 3.12 -3.03 15.47
C ARG A 7 1.98 -3.91 14.97
N ASP A 8 1.05 -3.33 14.23
CA ASP A 8 -0.12 -3.99 13.65
C ASP A 8 -0.61 -3.20 12.42
N CYS A 9 -1.75 -3.62 11.87
CA CYS A 9 -2.42 -2.92 10.76
C CYS A 9 -3.38 -1.83 11.25
N GLY A 10 -3.27 -1.34 12.49
CA GLY A 10 -4.18 -0.36 13.08
C GLY A 10 -5.65 -0.82 13.05
N PRO A 11 -6.59 0.03 12.59
CA PRO A 11 -8.01 -0.31 12.56
C PRO A 11 -8.41 -1.24 11.41
N PHE A 12 -7.48 -1.63 10.55
CA PHE A 12 -7.78 -2.37 9.32
C PHE A 12 -7.74 -3.88 9.55
N ASP A 13 -8.62 -4.61 8.84
CA ASP A 13 -8.73 -6.08 8.87
C ASP A 13 -7.60 -6.78 8.07
N GLY A 14 -6.36 -6.36 8.34
CA GLY A 14 -5.14 -6.95 7.81
C GLY A 14 -4.42 -6.12 6.73
N PRO A 15 -3.28 -6.65 6.23
CA PRO A 15 -2.34 -5.88 5.39
C PRO A 15 -2.94 -5.34 4.09
N ARG A 16 -3.87 -6.07 3.48
CA ARG A 16 -4.49 -5.62 2.22
C ARG A 16 -5.32 -4.36 2.44
N ALA A 17 -6.22 -4.37 3.42
CA ALA A 17 -7.07 -3.23 3.72
C ALA A 17 -6.26 -2.00 4.14
N TYR A 18 -5.21 -2.21 4.95
CA TYR A 18 -4.25 -1.16 5.27
C TYR A 18 -3.60 -0.56 4.02
N LEU A 19 -3.09 -1.40 3.10
CA LEU A 19 -2.41 -0.91 1.89
C LEU A 19 -3.38 -0.25 0.90
N ASP A 20 -4.63 -0.72 0.83
CA ASP A 20 -5.68 -0.09 0.02
C ASP A 20 -5.96 1.34 0.49
N ASP A 21 -6.02 1.55 1.80
CA ASP A 21 -6.18 2.86 2.42
C ASP A 21 -4.96 3.77 2.18
N GLN A 22 -3.74 3.26 2.44
CA GLN A 22 -2.51 4.04 2.22
C GLN A 22 -2.30 4.46 0.76
N LEU A 23 -2.85 3.72 -0.19
CA LEU A 23 -2.80 4.02 -1.63
C LEU A 23 -4.08 4.69 -2.15
N THR A 24 -4.97 5.11 -1.25
CA THR A 24 -6.18 5.88 -1.57
C THR A 24 -6.17 7.19 -0.79
N TYR A 25 -5.73 8.27 -1.42
CA TYR A 25 -5.59 9.56 -0.77
C TYR A 25 -5.81 10.72 -1.75
N VAL A 26 -6.00 11.91 -1.19
CA VAL A 26 -6.06 13.18 -1.91
C VAL A 26 -4.97 14.10 -1.37
N ARG A 27 -4.24 14.75 -2.26
CA ARG A 27 -3.29 15.85 -2.00
C ARG A 27 -3.68 17.06 -2.84
N ASP A 28 -2.99 18.18 -2.63
CA ASP A 28 -3.28 19.44 -3.32
C ASP A 28 -3.09 19.35 -4.84
N ASP A 29 -2.14 18.55 -5.30
CA ASP A 29 -1.72 18.44 -6.71
C ASP A 29 -2.26 17.20 -7.42
N HIS A 30 -2.73 16.18 -6.68
CA HIS A 30 -3.29 14.97 -7.26
C HIS A 30 -4.11 14.14 -6.25
N ARG A 31 -4.91 13.22 -6.78
CA ARG A 31 -5.52 12.12 -6.02
C ARG A 31 -5.01 10.77 -6.51
N LEU A 32 -4.86 9.83 -5.59
CA LEU A 32 -4.58 8.43 -5.88
C LEU A 32 -5.74 7.57 -5.37
N ARG A 33 -6.17 6.59 -6.17
CA ARG A 33 -7.22 5.64 -5.78
C ARG A 33 -6.86 4.23 -6.23
N VAL A 34 -7.00 3.27 -5.33
CA VAL A 34 -6.96 1.85 -5.71
C VAL A 34 -8.24 1.48 -6.47
N LEU A 35 -8.08 1.00 -7.71
CA LEU A 35 -9.18 0.49 -8.53
C LEU A 35 -9.47 -0.98 -8.19
N ARG A 36 -8.41 -1.76 -7.98
CA ARG A 36 -8.48 -3.16 -7.57
C ARG A 36 -7.16 -3.58 -6.93
N SER A 37 -7.24 -4.41 -5.91
CA SER A 37 -6.08 -4.99 -5.24
C SER A 37 -6.23 -6.48 -4.95
N ALA A 38 -5.09 -7.14 -4.72
CA ALA A 38 -5.03 -8.50 -4.23
C ALA A 38 -3.79 -8.68 -3.33
N LEU A 39 -3.95 -9.43 -2.24
CA LEU A 39 -2.83 -9.88 -1.41
C LEU A 39 -2.67 -11.38 -1.60
N VAL A 40 -1.59 -11.77 -2.28
CA VAL A 40 -1.32 -13.16 -2.67
C VAL A 40 -0.38 -13.79 -1.65
N GLY A 41 -0.79 -14.93 -1.09
CA GLY A 41 0.00 -15.72 -0.15
C GLY A 41 0.43 -14.98 1.12
N LEU A 42 -0.27 -13.89 1.49
CA LEU A 42 0.11 -12.97 2.59
C LEU A 42 1.55 -12.42 2.48
N ARG A 43 2.09 -12.36 1.26
CA ARG A 43 3.49 -11.99 0.98
C ARG A 43 3.65 -10.91 -0.07
N THR A 44 2.71 -10.80 -1.01
CA THR A 44 2.81 -9.82 -2.08
C THR A 44 1.46 -9.20 -2.33
N TYR A 45 1.41 -7.88 -2.19
CA TYR A 45 0.27 -7.06 -2.52
C TYR A 45 0.45 -6.50 -3.93
N TYR A 46 -0.60 -6.61 -4.74
CA TYR A 46 -0.70 -6.05 -6.07
C TYR A 46 -1.91 -5.12 -6.12
N ALA A 47 -1.76 -3.94 -6.71
CA ALA A 47 -2.87 -3.04 -6.96
C ALA A 47 -2.76 -2.34 -8.32
N ALA A 48 -3.91 -2.13 -8.96
CA ALA A 48 -4.06 -1.16 -10.02
C ALA A 48 -4.53 0.16 -9.38
N CYS A 49 -3.76 1.22 -9.55
CA CYS A 49 -4.03 2.54 -8.99
C CYS A 49 -4.30 3.55 -10.10
N GLU A 50 -5.32 4.37 -9.92
CA GLU A 50 -5.57 5.57 -10.73
C GLU A 50 -4.97 6.77 -10.03
N ARG A 51 -4.15 7.54 -10.73
CA ARG A 51 -3.75 8.90 -10.33
C ARG A 51 -4.43 9.90 -11.24
N VAL A 52 -5.03 10.93 -10.65
CA VAL A 52 -5.55 12.09 -11.37
C VAL A 52 -4.90 13.35 -10.80
N THR A 53 -4.22 14.12 -11.65
CA THR A 53 -3.60 15.40 -11.26
C THR A 53 -4.65 16.51 -11.17
N SER A 54 -4.30 17.63 -10.53
CA SER A 54 -5.14 18.83 -10.46
C SER A 54 -5.47 19.42 -11.84
N GLU A 55 -4.58 19.21 -12.83
CA GLU A 55 -4.79 19.58 -14.24
C GLU A 55 -5.71 18.60 -15.00
N GLY A 56 -6.14 17.52 -14.34
CA GLY A 56 -7.04 16.52 -14.91
C GLY A 56 -6.36 15.39 -15.68
N GLU A 57 -5.02 15.35 -15.71
CA GLU A 57 -4.28 14.24 -16.32
C GLU A 57 -4.53 12.96 -15.54
N ARG A 58 -4.90 11.89 -16.24
CA ARG A 58 -5.19 10.58 -15.65
C ARG A 58 -4.17 9.53 -16.09
N SER A 59 -3.63 8.80 -15.13
CA SER A 59 -2.80 7.62 -15.37
C SER A 59 -3.24 6.43 -14.52
N VAL A 60 -3.10 5.23 -15.07
CA VAL A 60 -3.33 3.98 -14.34
C VAL A 60 -2.04 3.16 -14.38
N PHE A 61 -1.59 2.72 -13.21
CA PHE A 61 -0.36 1.95 -13.07
C PHE A 61 -0.49 0.87 -12.00
N ALA A 62 0.44 -0.09 -12.03
CA ALA A 62 0.50 -1.16 -11.05
C ALA A 62 1.41 -0.77 -9.88
N VAL A 63 0.97 -1.04 -8.65
CA VAL A 63 1.77 -0.98 -7.44
C VAL A 63 1.99 -2.39 -6.92
N VAL A 64 3.23 -2.70 -6.57
CA VAL A 64 3.62 -3.98 -5.96
C VAL A 64 4.33 -3.71 -4.64
N CYS A 65 3.80 -4.30 -3.56
CA CYS A 65 4.42 -4.28 -2.25
C CYS A 65 4.72 -5.70 -1.79
N LEU A 66 5.95 -5.92 -1.32
CA LEU A 66 6.25 -7.09 -0.49
C LEU A 66 5.67 -6.86 0.90
N VAL A 67 5.09 -7.90 1.48
CA VAL A 67 4.45 -7.90 2.79
C VAL A 67 5.11 -8.92 3.67
N ARG A 68 5.40 -8.52 4.91
CA ARG A 68 5.70 -9.42 6.02
C ARG A 68 4.60 -9.25 7.06
N TYR A 69 3.93 -10.35 7.37
CA TYR A 69 2.89 -10.35 8.39
C TYR A 69 3.11 -11.54 9.33
N ASN A 70 3.58 -11.24 10.54
CA ASN A 70 3.87 -12.21 11.59
C ASN A 70 3.29 -11.73 12.92
N ARG A 71 2.09 -12.22 13.26
CA ARG A 71 1.41 -11.90 14.53
C ARG A 71 2.17 -12.34 15.79
N ARG A 72 3.23 -13.15 15.66
CA ARG A 72 4.07 -13.65 16.75
C ARG A 72 5.48 -13.06 16.72
N ALA A 73 5.68 -11.93 16.06
CA ALA A 73 6.97 -11.26 16.02
C ALA A 73 7.43 -10.90 17.44
N ALA A 74 8.64 -11.33 17.81
CA ALA A 74 9.17 -11.18 19.18
C ALA A 74 9.43 -9.72 19.57
N ASP A 75 9.70 -8.86 18.57
CA ASP A 75 9.87 -7.41 18.72
C ASP A 75 8.54 -6.65 18.72
N GLY A 76 7.41 -7.36 18.58
CA GLY A 76 6.07 -6.78 18.51
C GLY A 76 5.75 -6.08 17.19
N MET A 77 6.64 -6.11 16.18
CA MET A 77 6.42 -5.50 14.87
C MET A 77 5.76 -6.50 13.93
N THR A 78 4.45 -6.69 14.09
CA THR A 78 3.75 -7.81 13.44
C THR A 78 3.47 -7.60 11.96
N PHE A 79 3.60 -6.38 11.46
CA PHE A 79 3.33 -6.05 10.07
C PHE A 79 4.46 -5.19 9.49
N GLY A 80 4.90 -5.51 8.28
CA GLY A 80 5.77 -4.66 7.50
C GLY A 80 5.50 -4.78 6.02
N TYR A 81 5.80 -3.72 5.29
CA TYR A 81 5.71 -3.71 3.84
C TYR A 81 6.90 -2.98 3.22
N LYS A 82 7.17 -3.33 1.97
CA LYS A 82 8.17 -2.69 1.14
C LYS A 82 7.59 -2.54 -0.25
N ASP A 83 7.35 -1.31 -0.64
CA ASP A 83 6.94 -1.00 -2.00
C ASP A 83 8.14 -1.06 -2.96
N SER A 84 7.83 -1.34 -4.22
CA SER A 84 8.80 -1.38 -5.33
C SER A 84 8.39 -0.50 -6.51
N ALA A 85 7.26 0.21 -6.37
CA ALA A 85 6.80 1.15 -7.38
C ALA A 85 7.66 2.43 -7.34
N PRO A 86 7.81 3.17 -8.45
CA PRO A 86 8.33 4.53 -8.39
C PRO A 86 7.40 5.34 -7.47
N LEU A 87 7.89 5.61 -6.26
CA LEU A 87 7.18 6.45 -5.31
C LEU A 87 7.31 7.90 -5.78
N TRP A 88 6.32 8.36 -6.55
CA TRP A 88 6.03 9.78 -6.75
C TRP A 88 5.43 10.39 -5.47
N ARG A 89 6.09 10.18 -4.32
CA ARG A 89 5.63 10.62 -2.99
C ARG A 89 6.05 12.04 -2.70
#